data_AF-S4NWS0-F1
#
_entry.id   AF-S4NWS0-F1
#
_cell.length_a   1.000
_cell.length_b   1.000
_cell.length_c   1.000
_cell.angle_alpha   90.00
_cell.angle_beta   90.00
_cell.angle_gamma   90.00
#
_symmetry.space_group_name_H-M   'P 1'
#
loop_
_entity.id
_entity.type
_entity.pdbx_description
1 polymer ?
#
loop_
_entity_poly.entity_id
_entity_poly.type
_entity_poly.pdbx_seq_one_letter_code
_entity_poly.pdbx_strand_id
1 'polypeptide(L)' 'MRSHTNEKPYGCLLCDKKYKDSGTLKRHAERNHNNERARRFICEHCGKGFYSKSDCKIHMRTHTGET' A
#
# COMPACT_ATOMS: atom_id res chain seq x y z
N MET A 1 15.16 20.59 -23.93
CA MET A 1 14.32 20.52 -22.71
C MET A 1 14.17 19.05 -22.33
N ARG A 2 14.55 18.67 -21.10
CA ARG A 2 14.36 17.30 -20.62
C ARG A 2 12.91 17.13 -20.17
N SER A 3 12.07 16.67 -21.08
CA SER A 3 10.68 16.33 -20.79
C SER A 3 10.63 15.02 -20.00
N HIS A 4 10.98 15.08 -18.71
CA HIS A 4 10.39 14.13 -17.77
C HIS A 4 8.95 14.58 -17.54
N THR A 5 8.07 14.33 -18.51
CA THR A 5 6.63 14.36 -18.29
C THR A 5 6.32 13.18 -17.38
N ASN A 6 6.54 13.39 -16.08
CA ASN A 6 6.06 12.51 -15.02
C ASN A 6 4.54 12.71 -14.89
N GLU A 7 3.85 12.69 -16.03
CA GLU A 7 2.42 12.84 -16.14
C GLU A 7 1.81 11.59 -15.52
N LYS A 8 1.29 11.80 -14.33
CA LYS A 8 0.58 10.80 -13.56
C LYS A 8 -0.89 11.20 -13.64
N PRO A 9 -1.62 10.73 -14.68
CA PRO A 9 -2.98 11.21 -14.95
C PRO A 9 -3.97 10.79 -13.86
N TYR A 10 -3.62 9.79 -13.03
CA TYR A 10 -4.48 9.28 -11.97
C TYR A 10 -4.12 9.92 -10.63
N GLY A 11 -4.81 11.00 -10.28
CA GLY A 11 -4.69 11.66 -8.96
C GLY A 11 -5.60 11.03 -7.90
N CYS A 12 -5.10 10.93 -6.67
CA CYS A 12 -5.96 10.62 -5.53
C CYS A 12 -6.83 11.83 -5.18
N LEU A 13 -8.12 11.60 -4.91
CA LEU A 13 -9.04 12.65 -4.49
C LEU A 13 -8.97 12.95 -2.99
N LEU A 14 -8.31 12.07 -2.23
CA LEU A 14 -8.21 12.13 -0.77
C LEU A 14 -6.82 12.63 -0.31
N CYS A 15 -5.84 12.71 -1.22
CA CYS A 15 -4.54 13.35 -0.99
C CYS A 15 -3.89 13.76 -2.33
N ASP A 16 -2.85 14.59 -2.30
CA ASP A 16 -2.20 15.12 -3.52
C ASP A 16 -1.33 14.09 -4.29
N LYS A 17 -1.43 12.79 -3.99
CA LYS A 17 -0.60 11.78 -4.65
C LYS A 17 -1.17 11.41 -6.02
N LYS A 18 -0.29 11.43 -7.03
CA LYS A 18 -0.59 11.01 -8.39
C LYS A 18 0.09 9.69 -8.75
N TYR A 19 -0.53 8.92 -9.62
CA TYR A 19 -0.12 7.59 -10.07
C TYR A 19 -0.16 7.45 -11.58
N LYS A 20 0.66 6.52 -12.10
CA LYS A 20 0.79 6.22 -13.53
C LYS A 20 -0.41 5.44 -14.08
N ASP A 21 -1.13 4.72 -13.23
CA ASP A 21 -2.24 3.86 -13.61
C ASP A 21 -3.34 3.85 -12.54
N SER A 22 -4.58 3.58 -12.97
CA SER A 22 -5.76 3.56 -12.11
C SER A 22 -5.73 2.43 -11.07
N GLY A 23 -5.09 1.30 -11.39
CA GLY A 23 -4.94 0.17 -10.47
C GLY A 23 -4.08 0.52 -9.26
N THR A 24 -2.97 1.22 -9.49
CA THR A 24 -2.09 1.71 -8.44
C THR A 24 -2.78 2.79 -7.60
N LEU A 25 -3.52 3.71 -8.23
CA LEU A 25 -4.34 4.70 -7.51
C LEU A 25 -5.39 4.01 -6.63
N LYS A 26 -6.14 3.05 -7.17
CA LYS A 26 -7.16 2.30 -6.43
C LYS A 26 -6.55 1.57 -5.23
N ARG A 27 -5.44 0.85 -5.44
CA ARG A 27 -4.70 0.18 -4.37
C ARG A 27 -4.21 1.17 -3.32
N HIS A 28 -3.75 2.35 -3.71
CA HIS A 28 -3.37 3.39 -2.77
C HIS A 28 -4.57 3.86 -1.93
N ALA A 29 -5.70 4.17 -2.56
CA ALA A 29 -6.91 4.62 -1.89
C ALA A 29 -7.41 3.56 -0.89
N GLU A 30 -7.47 2.29 -1.31
CA GLU A 30 -7.86 1.17 -0.44
C GLU A 30 -6.91 0.97 0.75
N ARG A 31 -5.62 1.27 0.57
CA ARG A 31 -4.61 1.09 1.63
C ARG A 31 -4.48 2.28 2.57
N ASN A 32 -4.73 3.51 2.11
CA ASN A 32 -4.38 4.71 2.87
C ASN A 32 -5.59 5.50 3.31
N HIS A 33 -6.72 5.33 2.63
CA HIS A 33 -7.90 6.15 2.84
C HIS A 33 -9.17 5.34 3.14
N ASN A 34 -9.19 4.05 2.80
CA ASN A 34 -10.28 3.17 3.19
C ASN A 34 -9.98 2.51 4.55
N ASN A 35 -10.70 2.97 5.58
CA ASN A 35 -10.62 2.45 6.95
C ASN A 35 -11.49 1.21 7.17
N GLU A 36 -12.40 0.87 6.25
CA GLU A 36 -13.34 -0.25 6.40
C GLU A 36 -12.72 -1.58 5.97
N ARG A 37 -11.79 -1.54 4.99
CA ARG A 37 -10.95 -2.69 4.61
C ARG A 37 -9.66 -2.79 5.43
N ALA A 38 -9.60 -2.08 6.56
CA ALA A 38 -8.42 -1.92 7.39
C ALA A 38 -7.83 -3.29 7.73
N ARG A 39 -6.60 -3.50 7.24
CA ARG A 39 -5.62 -4.41 7.84
C ARG A 39 -6.15 -5.82 8.17
N ARG A 40 -6.91 -6.42 7.26
CA ARG A 40 -7.41 -7.81 7.37
C ARG A 40 -6.34 -8.86 7.70
N PHE A 41 -5.06 -8.58 7.47
CA PHE A 41 -3.96 -9.45 7.89
C PHE A 41 -3.25 -8.81 9.07
N ILE A 42 -3.57 -9.24 10.28
CA ILE A 42 -2.92 -8.80 11.51
C ILE A 42 -1.77 -9.75 11.84
N CYS A 43 -0.61 -9.20 12.17
CA CYS A 43 0.47 -9.97 12.75
C CYS A 43 0.14 -10.32 14.20
N GLU A 44 0.11 -11.62 14.51
CA GLU A 44 -0.22 -12.11 15.84
C GLU A 44 0.86 -11.81 16.88
N HIS A 45 2.12 -11.62 16.48
CA HIS A 45 3.21 -11.30 17.42
C HIS A 45 3.21 -9.84 17.90
N CYS A 46 2.81 -8.88 17.07
CA CYS A 46 2.93 -7.45 17.38
C CYS A 46 1.67 -6.62 17.11
N GLY A 47 0.58 -7.23 16.66
CA GLY A 47 -0.68 -6.55 16.34
C GLY A 47 -0.60 -5.64 15.10
N LYS A 48 0.53 -5.61 14.39
CA LYS A 48 0.71 -4.77 13.20
C LYS A 48 -0.14 -5.34 12.06
N GLY A 49 -0.94 -4.47 11.44
CA GLY A 49 -1.86 -4.90 10.40
C GLY A 49 -1.44 -4.51 8.99
N PHE A 50 -1.78 -5.38 8.03
CA PHE A 50 -1.36 -5.34 6.64
C PHE A 50 -2.54 -5.52 5.69
N TYR A 51 -2.44 -4.90 4.51
CA TYR A 51 -3.50 -4.91 3.50
C TYR A 51 -3.43 -6.13 2.56
N SER A 52 -2.28 -6.82 2.54
CA SER A 52 -2.07 -8.04 1.75
C SER A 52 -1.42 -9.15 2.58
N LYS A 53 -1.75 -10.40 2.23
CA LYS A 53 -1.19 -11.60 2.87
C LYS A 53 0.31 -11.70 2.65
N SER A 54 0.77 -11.31 1.45
CA SER A 54 2.19 -11.32 1.09
C SER A 54 2.99 -10.34 1.95
N ASP A 55 2.49 -9.12 2.14
CA ASP A 55 3.13 -8.11 3.00
C ASP A 55 3.21 -8.62 4.45
N CYS A 56 2.13 -9.23 4.98
CA CYS A 56 2.13 -9.83 6.30
C CYS A 56 3.13 -10.99 6.41
N LYS A 57 3.17 -11.89 5.42
CA LYS A 57 4.07 -13.06 5.42
C LYS A 57 5.54 -12.65 5.38
N ILE A 58 5.88 -11.62 4.60
CA ILE A 58 7.24 -11.06 4.58
C ILE A 58 7.58 -10.46 5.94
N HIS A 59 6.65 -9.72 6.54
CA HIS A 59 6.84 -9.19 7.89
C HIS A 59 7.05 -10.29 8.94
N MET A 60 6.34 -11.42 8.86
CA MET A 60 6.52 -12.51 9.83
C MET A 60 7.97 -13.04 9.89
N ARG A 61 8.71 -12.97 8.78
CA ARG A 61 10.13 -13.35 8.75
C ARG A 61 11.01 -12.48 9.65
N THR A 62 10.60 -11.24 9.93
CA THR A 62 11.33 -10.37 10.87
C THR A 62 11.17 -10.82 12.32
N HIS A 63 10.14 -11.62 12.62
CA HIS A 63 9.92 -12.20 13.95
C HIS A 63 10.57 -13.57 14.09
N THR A 64 10.50 -14.41 13.04
CA THR A 64 11.12 -15.74 13.06
C THR A 64 12.62 -15.71 12.84
N GLY A 65 13.17 -14.58 12.38
CA GLY A 65 14.61 -14.43 12.12
C GLY A 65 15.09 -15.23 10.91
N GLU A 66 14.18 -15.76 10.09
CA GLU A 66 14.50 -16.51 8.88
C GLU A 66 14.87 -15.54 7.76
N THR A 67 16.18 -15.30 7.60
CA THR A 67 16.79 -14.65 6.44
C THR A 67 16.97 -15.61 5.29
#